data_AF-A0A9W9TPF2-F1
#
_entry.id   AF-A0A9W9TPF2-F1
#
_cell.length_a   1.000
_cell.length_b   1.000
_cell.length_c   1.000
_cell.angle_alpha   90.00
_cell.angle_beta   90.00
_cell.angle_gamma   90.00
#
_symmetry.space_group_name_H-M   'P 1'
#
loop_
_entity.id
_entity.type
_entity.pdbx_description
1 polymer ?
#
loop_
_entity_poly.entity_id
_entity_poly.type
_entity_poly.pdbx_seq_one_letter_code
_entity_poly.pdbx_strand_id
1 'polypeptide(L)'
;MEDSSENKTPSNEMDQNDQDQDQGIPKEQATPSAKHPLEPEPEQASDANEKPEKKKRRSCKDPEPDYSVMVRNQVMQDKNRTGQACDRCRMRKLKCDRAPTGCTSCSASRLPCQVTDRVTAETFTRGAAGLMQKQVEESQKVMAEKNMIISQLVEENMQLHQQNVHFQEQNMHLAQENSMLREELLQHESFFDLPDENYSGI
;
A
#
# COMPACT_ATOMS: atom_id res chain seq x y z
N MET A 1 53.45 8.56 -10.29
CA MET A 1 53.36 9.75 -9.42
C MET A 1 52.33 10.61 -10.11
N GLU A 2 51.03 10.35 -9.93
CA GLU A 2 50.24 10.84 -8.78
C GLU A 2 50.52 12.35 -8.61
N ASP A 3 49.58 13.27 -8.80
CA ASP A 3 48.22 13.26 -8.29
C ASP A 3 47.38 14.40 -8.90
N SER A 4 46.06 14.22 -8.87
CA SER A 4 45.03 15.24 -8.62
C SER A 4 44.86 16.45 -9.56
N SER A 5 43.80 16.38 -10.38
CA SER A 5 43.02 17.56 -10.78
C SER A 5 41.56 17.28 -10.49
N GLU A 6 41.10 17.84 -9.38
CA GLU A 6 39.73 17.84 -8.90
C GLU A 6 38.82 18.48 -9.96
N ASN A 7 37.83 17.75 -10.45
CA ASN A 7 36.61 18.37 -10.95
C ASN A 7 35.41 17.84 -10.15
N LYS A 8 35.10 18.71 -9.20
CA LYS A 8 33.99 18.71 -8.26
C LYS A 8 32.67 18.66 -9.02
N THR A 9 31.98 17.53 -8.93
CA THR A 9 30.57 17.38 -9.27
C THR A 9 29.73 18.41 -8.51
N PRO A 10 28.88 19.20 -9.17
CA PRO A 10 27.80 19.86 -8.47
C PRO A 10 26.67 18.85 -8.29
N SER A 11 26.52 18.39 -7.05
CA SER A 11 25.30 17.78 -6.56
C SER A 11 24.16 18.78 -6.72
N ASN A 12 23.20 18.48 -7.59
CA ASN A 12 21.86 19.03 -7.49
C ASN A 12 20.95 17.93 -6.95
N GLU A 13 20.87 17.94 -5.62
CA GLU A 13 19.76 17.40 -4.85
C GLU A 13 18.51 18.28 -5.04
N MET A 14 17.36 17.73 -4.64
CA MET A 14 16.02 18.34 -4.55
C MET A 14 15.21 18.27 -5.87
N ASP A 15 13.97 17.77 -5.90
CA ASP A 15 12.94 17.74 -4.86
C ASP A 15 12.14 16.44 -4.85
N GLN A 16 11.93 15.94 -3.64
CA GLN A 16 10.85 15.02 -3.28
C GLN A 16 9.54 15.79 -3.43
N ASN A 17 8.67 15.35 -4.34
CA ASN A 17 7.31 15.85 -4.41
C ASN A 17 6.43 14.96 -3.50
N ASP A 18 6.53 15.21 -2.19
CA ASP A 18 5.52 14.81 -1.22
C ASP A 18 4.26 15.63 -1.49
N GLN A 19 3.27 15.02 -2.13
CA GLN A 19 1.92 15.57 -2.15
C GLN A 19 1.19 15.14 -0.88
N ASP A 20 1.40 15.93 0.18
CA ASP A 20 0.44 16.07 1.26
C ASP A 20 -0.86 16.65 0.69
N GLN A 21 -1.86 15.80 0.47
CA GLN A 21 -3.24 16.26 0.33
C GLN A 21 -3.90 16.29 1.71
N ASP A 22 -3.62 17.37 2.43
CA ASP A 22 -4.45 17.88 3.52
C ASP A 22 -5.76 18.41 2.92
N GLN A 23 -6.78 17.54 2.82
CA GLN A 23 -8.14 18.00 2.58
C GLN A 23 -8.81 18.30 3.92
N GLY A 24 -8.60 19.55 4.32
CA GLY A 24 -9.34 20.22 5.38
C GLY A 24 -10.85 20.11 5.22
N ILE A 25 -11.47 19.89 6.37
CA ILE A 25 -12.92 19.88 6.62
C ILE A 25 -13.50 21.29 6.36
N PRO A 26 -14.54 21.45 5.55
CA PRO A 26 -15.38 22.65 5.58
C PRO A 26 -16.59 22.47 6.51
N LYS A 27 -16.62 23.24 7.61
CA LYS A 27 -17.83 23.80 8.25
C LYS A 27 -18.36 24.93 7.33
N GLU A 28 -19.61 25.37 7.25
CA GLU A 28 -20.83 25.38 8.08
C GLU A 28 -21.96 26.04 7.22
N GLN A 29 -23.25 25.83 7.57
CA GLN A 29 -24.44 26.74 7.44
C GLN A 29 -25.73 25.88 7.39
N ALA A 30 -26.84 26.11 8.13
CA ALA A 30 -27.22 27.13 9.12
C ALA A 30 -28.46 26.65 9.94
N THR A 31 -28.42 26.84 11.28
CA THR A 31 -29.39 27.33 12.31
C THR A 31 -30.95 27.22 12.16
N PRO A 32 -31.80 27.48 13.21
CA PRO A 32 -31.54 27.85 14.63
C PRO A 32 -32.45 27.16 15.71
N SER A 33 -31.99 27.24 16.98
CA SER A 33 -32.72 27.77 18.17
C SER A 33 -32.67 26.93 19.47
N ALA A 34 -31.96 27.53 20.43
CA ALA A 34 -32.40 27.82 21.81
C ALA A 34 -32.16 26.82 22.97
N LYS A 35 -31.20 27.25 23.80
CA LYS A 35 -31.21 27.37 25.29
C LYS A 35 -30.61 26.24 26.15
N HIS A 36 -29.42 26.56 26.69
CA HIS A 36 -28.86 26.20 28.01
C HIS A 36 -29.94 26.21 29.11
N PRO A 37 -29.81 25.46 30.24
CA PRO A 37 -28.75 25.72 31.23
C PRO A 37 -28.12 24.54 32.03
N LEU A 38 -26.87 24.80 32.46
CA LEU A 38 -26.23 24.54 33.77
C LEU A 38 -25.63 23.15 34.10
N GLU A 39 -24.32 23.18 34.35
CA GLU A 39 -23.52 22.22 35.13
C GLU A 39 -23.98 22.15 36.59
N PRO A 40 -23.63 21.07 37.30
CA PRO A 40 -23.16 21.22 38.67
C PRO A 40 -21.80 20.54 38.91
N GLU A 41 -20.92 21.29 39.56
CA GLU A 41 -19.69 20.90 40.25
C GLU A 41 -19.95 19.91 41.42
N PRO A 42 -18.90 19.26 41.96
CA PRO A 42 -18.98 17.98 42.64
C PRO A 42 -19.11 18.10 44.18
N GLU A 43 -20.04 17.34 44.78
CA GLU A 43 -20.08 17.15 46.23
C GLU A 43 -20.24 15.67 46.62
N GLN A 44 -19.16 15.17 47.22
CA GLN A 44 -19.07 14.29 48.40
C GLN A 44 -20.02 13.10 48.59
N ALA A 45 -19.39 11.92 48.56
CA ALA A 45 -19.57 10.74 49.42
C ALA A 45 -20.93 10.53 50.11
N SER A 46 -21.63 9.46 49.69
CA SER A 46 -22.44 8.66 50.60
C SER A 46 -22.37 7.19 50.22
N ASP A 47 -21.84 6.39 51.15
CA ASP A 47 -21.92 4.94 51.19
C ASP A 47 -23.40 4.54 51.28
N ALA A 48 -23.95 3.95 50.22
CA ALA A 48 -25.29 3.39 50.21
C ALA A 48 -25.36 2.17 49.29
N ASN A 49 -25.62 1.04 49.94
CA ASN A 49 -25.88 -0.28 49.38
C ASN A 49 -27.05 -0.25 48.38
N GLU A 50 -26.74 -0.07 47.08
CA GLU A 50 -27.74 0.00 46.02
C GLU A 50 -28.06 -1.41 45.49
N LYS A 51 -29.32 -1.83 45.69
CA LYS A 51 -29.86 -3.10 45.19
C LYS A 51 -29.80 -3.09 43.66
N PRO A 52 -29.31 -4.14 42.98
CA PRO A 52 -29.14 -4.11 41.53
C PRO A 52 -30.50 -3.94 40.84
N GLU A 53 -30.66 -2.84 40.09
CA GLU A 53 -31.84 -2.61 39.27
C GLU A 53 -32.07 -3.81 38.33
N LYS A 54 -33.28 -4.36 38.38
CA LYS A 54 -33.69 -5.48 37.53
C LYS A 54 -33.77 -4.97 36.09
N LYS A 55 -32.75 -5.30 35.27
CA LYS A 55 -32.72 -5.00 33.83
C LYS A 55 -34.05 -5.40 33.18
N LYS A 56 -34.81 -4.43 32.66
CA LYS A 56 -36.04 -4.67 31.90
C LYS A 56 -35.75 -5.66 30.76
N ARG A 57 -36.58 -6.69 30.62
CA ARG A 57 -36.48 -7.65 29.51
C ARG A 57 -36.73 -6.88 28.21
N ARG A 58 -35.78 -6.96 27.26
CA ARG A 58 -35.89 -6.29 25.95
C ARG A 58 -37.15 -6.77 25.23
N SER A 59 -37.81 -5.87 24.53
CA SER A 59 -38.96 -6.18 23.69
C SER A 59 -38.52 -7.00 22.48
N CYS A 60 -39.40 -7.87 21.99
CA CYS A 60 -39.17 -8.65 20.77
C CYS A 60 -38.96 -7.75 19.52
N LYS A 61 -39.43 -6.50 19.57
CA LYS A 61 -39.29 -5.53 18.47
C LYS A 61 -38.03 -4.67 18.55
N ASP A 62 -37.26 -4.76 19.64
CA ASP A 62 -36.03 -4.00 19.77
C ASP A 62 -34.92 -4.62 18.89
N PRO A 63 -34.08 -3.81 18.22
CA PRO A 63 -32.97 -4.32 17.44
C PRO A 63 -31.97 -5.10 18.32
N GLU A 64 -31.31 -6.09 17.72
CA GLU A 64 -30.30 -6.87 18.43
C GLU A 64 -29.09 -5.99 18.76
N PRO A 65 -28.60 -5.94 20.02
CA PRO A 65 -27.51 -5.04 20.38
C PRO A 65 -26.17 -5.59 19.89
N ASP A 66 -25.19 -4.69 19.78
CA ASP A 66 -23.80 -5.07 19.56
C ASP A 66 -23.23 -5.78 20.80
N TYR A 67 -23.04 -7.09 20.70
CA TYR A 67 -22.47 -7.89 21.77
C TYR A 67 -20.97 -7.64 21.96
N SER A 68 -20.29 -7.20 20.92
CA SER A 68 -18.83 -7.03 20.92
C SER A 68 -18.42 -5.92 21.87
N VAL A 69 -19.14 -4.81 21.86
CA VAL A 69 -18.93 -3.69 22.82
C VAL A 69 -19.05 -4.16 24.27
N MET A 70 -20.07 -4.95 24.58
CA MET A 70 -20.28 -5.47 25.93
C MET A 70 -19.19 -6.46 26.35
N VAL A 71 -18.66 -7.22 25.39
CA VAL A 71 -17.69 -8.28 25.64
C VAL A 71 -16.26 -7.72 25.75
N ARG A 72 -15.87 -6.69 25.00
CA ARG A 72 -14.53 -6.05 25.07
C ARG A 72 -14.07 -5.77 26.50
N ASN A 73 -14.92 -5.10 27.30
CA ASN A 73 -14.58 -4.75 28.68
C ASN A 73 -14.48 -5.97 29.61
N GLN A 74 -15.26 -7.03 29.32
CA GLN A 74 -15.28 -8.24 30.14
C GLN A 74 -14.15 -9.23 29.78
N VAL A 75 -13.70 -9.23 28.52
CA VAL A 75 -12.66 -10.17 28.05
C VAL A 75 -11.31 -9.90 28.71
N MET A 76 -10.95 -8.63 28.90
CA MET A 76 -9.66 -8.23 29.48
C MET A 76 -9.50 -8.65 30.95
N GLN A 77 -10.61 -8.77 31.68
CA GLN A 77 -10.62 -9.10 33.11
C GLN A 77 -10.59 -10.62 33.37
N ASP A 78 -11.13 -11.41 32.44
CA ASP A 78 -11.28 -12.86 32.58
C ASP A 78 -10.00 -13.63 32.20
N LYS A 79 -9.18 -13.93 33.21
CA LYS A 79 -7.90 -14.66 33.10
C LYS A 79 -8.03 -16.19 32.92
N ASN A 80 -9.25 -16.74 32.97
CA ASN A 80 -9.45 -18.19 32.90
C ASN A 80 -9.25 -18.73 31.47
N ARG A 81 -8.41 -19.76 31.35
CA ARG A 81 -8.07 -20.48 30.10
C ARG A 81 -9.18 -21.44 29.63
N THR A 82 -10.43 -21.01 29.70
CA THR A 82 -11.52 -21.69 29.00
C THR A 82 -11.53 -21.20 27.56
N GLY A 83 -11.65 -22.12 26.61
CA GLY A 83 -11.57 -21.75 25.20
C GLY A 83 -12.58 -20.66 24.82
N GLN A 84 -12.23 -19.83 23.84
CA GLN A 84 -13.00 -18.65 23.43
C GLN A 84 -14.32 -19.02 22.71
N ALA A 85 -15.45 -18.67 23.34
CA ALA A 85 -16.75 -18.61 22.67
C ALA A 85 -16.85 -17.29 21.86
N CYS A 86 -17.79 -17.21 20.92
CA CYS A 86 -18.12 -15.93 20.28
C CYS A 86 -18.90 -15.01 21.24
N ASP A 87 -18.91 -13.72 20.93
CA ASP A 87 -19.39 -12.66 21.83
C ASP A 87 -20.89 -12.84 22.13
N ARG A 88 -21.68 -13.18 21.12
CA ARG A 88 -23.11 -13.48 21.28
C ARG A 88 -23.36 -14.69 22.18
N CYS A 89 -22.65 -15.79 21.97
CA CYS A 89 -22.82 -17.00 22.79
C CYS A 89 -22.37 -16.76 24.23
N ARG A 90 -21.32 -15.95 24.44
CA ARG A 90 -20.85 -15.56 25.78
C ARG A 90 -21.91 -14.75 26.52
N MET A 91 -22.45 -13.71 25.89
CA MET A 91 -23.45 -12.83 26.51
C MET A 91 -24.78 -13.53 26.77
N ARG A 92 -25.24 -14.39 25.84
CA ARG A 92 -26.50 -15.14 25.95
C ARG A 92 -26.35 -16.45 26.72
N LYS A 93 -25.13 -16.82 27.13
CA LYS A 93 -24.81 -18.11 27.77
C LYS A 93 -25.30 -19.32 26.93
N LEU A 94 -25.10 -19.26 25.62
CA LEU A 94 -25.43 -20.33 24.66
C LEU A 94 -24.21 -21.21 24.39
N LYS A 95 -24.44 -22.48 24.01
CA LYS A 95 -23.36 -23.38 23.55
C LYS A 95 -22.73 -22.81 22.27
N CYS A 96 -21.40 -22.70 22.24
CA CYS A 96 -20.64 -22.28 21.07
C CYS A 96 -19.84 -23.49 20.53
N ASP A 97 -20.21 -23.96 19.34
CA ASP A 97 -19.63 -25.09 18.61
C ASP A 97 -18.36 -24.76 17.82
N ARG A 98 -17.99 -23.47 17.72
CA ARG A 98 -16.68 -23.03 17.18
C ARG A 98 -16.36 -23.47 15.76
N ALA A 99 -17.37 -23.68 14.92
CA ALA A 99 -17.17 -23.91 13.51
C ALA A 99 -16.40 -22.74 12.84
N PRO A 100 -15.56 -23.03 11.82
CA PRO A 100 -14.53 -22.12 11.32
C PRO A 100 -15.07 -20.84 10.67
N THR A 101 -16.26 -20.89 10.07
CA THR A 101 -16.93 -19.74 9.44
C THR A 101 -17.92 -19.04 10.36
N GLY A 102 -18.30 -19.68 11.47
CA GLY A 102 -19.33 -19.18 12.39
C GLY A 102 -19.95 -20.31 13.19
N CYS A 103 -20.37 -20.03 14.42
CA CYS A 103 -21.04 -21.02 15.27
C CYS A 103 -22.48 -21.28 14.78
N THR A 104 -22.99 -22.50 14.94
CA THR A 104 -24.34 -22.92 14.48
C THR A 104 -25.44 -21.97 14.99
N SER A 105 -25.35 -21.50 16.24
CA SER A 105 -26.34 -20.56 16.80
C SER A 105 -26.35 -19.18 16.13
N CYS A 106 -25.20 -18.68 15.68
CA CYS A 106 -25.12 -17.41 14.95
C CYS A 106 -25.56 -17.60 13.50
N SER A 107 -25.15 -18.70 12.85
CA SER A 107 -25.57 -19.04 11.50
C SER A 107 -27.09 -19.20 11.40
N ALA A 108 -27.72 -19.91 12.35
CA ALA A 108 -29.18 -20.04 12.40
C ALA A 108 -29.91 -18.70 12.61
N SER A 109 -29.27 -17.74 13.29
CA SER A 109 -29.82 -16.40 13.49
C SER A 109 -29.48 -15.44 12.33
N ARG A 110 -28.70 -15.88 11.33
CA ARG A 110 -28.16 -15.05 10.24
C ARG A 110 -27.43 -13.79 10.72
N LEU A 111 -26.67 -13.93 11.82
CA LEU A 111 -25.87 -12.85 12.39
C LEU A 111 -24.38 -13.15 12.26
N PRO A 112 -23.53 -12.13 12.12
CA PRO A 112 -22.09 -12.30 12.07
C PRO A 112 -21.59 -12.90 13.39
N CYS A 113 -20.78 -13.95 13.29
CA CYS A 113 -20.18 -14.61 14.44
C CYS A 113 -18.92 -13.84 14.87
N GLN A 114 -19.08 -12.80 15.67
CA GLN A 114 -17.98 -11.97 16.16
C GLN A 114 -17.25 -12.59 17.35
N VAL A 115 -15.94 -12.43 17.36
CA VAL A 115 -15.03 -12.90 18.41
C VAL A 115 -14.10 -11.74 18.76
N THR A 116 -14.17 -11.30 20.01
CA THR A 116 -13.24 -10.30 20.52
C THR A 116 -12.01 -10.96 21.14
N ASP A 117 -10.82 -10.64 20.63
CA ASP A 117 -9.55 -11.14 21.16
C ASP A 117 -9.30 -10.64 22.59
N ARG A 118 -8.69 -11.49 23.41
CA ARG A 118 -8.37 -11.19 24.81
C ARG A 118 -7.11 -10.36 24.98
N VAL A 119 -6.24 -10.35 23.97
CA VAL A 119 -4.98 -9.61 24.05
C VAL A 119 -5.14 -8.24 23.41
N THR A 120 -5.65 -8.17 22.18
CA THR A 120 -5.77 -6.89 21.47
C THR A 120 -7.06 -6.14 21.76
N ALA A 121 -8.06 -6.77 22.38
CA ALA A 121 -9.42 -6.26 22.54
C ALA A 121 -10.13 -5.95 21.21
N GLU A 122 -9.57 -6.35 20.08
CA GLU A 122 -10.15 -6.15 18.77
C GLU A 122 -11.20 -7.22 18.48
N THR A 123 -12.27 -6.80 17.81
CA THR A 123 -13.37 -7.68 17.43
C THR A 123 -13.21 -8.07 15.97
N PHE A 124 -13.15 -9.37 15.71
CA PHE A 124 -13.09 -9.89 14.36
C PHE A 124 -14.26 -10.83 14.08
N THR A 125 -14.71 -10.88 12.83
CA THR A 125 -15.64 -11.91 12.38
C THR A 125 -14.90 -13.24 12.31
N ARG A 126 -15.51 -14.29 12.89
CA ARG A 126 -14.94 -15.64 12.85
C ARG A 126 -14.72 -16.07 11.39
N GLY A 127 -13.54 -16.62 11.12
CA GLY A 127 -13.13 -17.02 9.76
C GLY A 127 -12.49 -15.89 8.94
N ALA A 128 -12.55 -14.63 9.37
CA ALA A 128 -11.92 -13.51 8.66
C ALA A 128 -10.42 -13.71 8.48
N ALA A 129 -9.70 -14.15 9.52
CA ALA A 129 -8.26 -14.43 9.44
C ALA A 129 -7.92 -15.46 8.34
N GLY A 130 -8.72 -16.53 8.20
CA GLY A 130 -8.50 -17.54 7.17
C GLY A 130 -8.81 -17.03 5.76
N LEU A 131 -9.79 -16.14 5.62
CA LEU A 131 -10.07 -15.46 4.34
C LEU A 131 -8.94 -14.49 3.97
N MET A 132 -8.48 -13.69 4.93
CA MET A 132 -7.34 -12.79 4.74
C MET A 132 -6.09 -13.56 4.34
N GLN A 133 -5.80 -14.69 5.00
CA GLN A 133 -4.66 -15.53 4.65
C GLN A 133 -4.74 -16.03 3.20
N LYS A 134 -5.92 -16.47 2.74
CA LYS A 134 -6.11 -16.90 1.34
C LYS A 134 -5.90 -15.75 0.35
N GLN A 135 -6.41 -14.56 0.66
CA GLN A 135 -6.23 -13.37 -0.18
C GLN A 135 -4.75 -12.95 -0.26
N VAL A 136 -4.04 -13.02 0.86
CA VAL A 136 -2.59 -12.76 0.90
C VAL A 136 -1.85 -13.79 0.05
N GLU A 137 -2.18 -15.07 0.17
CA GLU A 137 -1.56 -16.13 -0.64
C GLU A 137 -1.82 -15.93 -2.15
N GLU A 138 -3.05 -15.62 -2.53
CA GLU A 138 -3.42 -15.34 -3.92
C GLU A 138 -2.68 -14.10 -4.44
N SER A 139 -2.64 -13.03 -3.66
CA SER A 139 -1.92 -11.80 -4.02
C SER A 139 -0.42 -12.05 -4.18
N GLN A 140 0.19 -12.84 -3.29
CA GLN A 140 1.60 -13.22 -3.37
C GLN A 140 1.92 -14.04 -4.63
N LYS A 141 1.02 -14.95 -5.04
CA LYS A 141 1.19 -15.71 -6.29
C LYS A 141 1.18 -14.78 -7.51
N VAL A 142 0.23 -13.86 -7.58
CA VAL A 142 0.16 -12.86 -8.66
C VAL A 142 1.41 -11.97 -8.69
N MET A 143 1.92 -11.57 -7.52
CA MET A 143 3.17 -10.80 -7.44
C MET A 143 4.37 -11.60 -7.94
N ALA A 144 4.47 -12.88 -7.58
CA ALA A 144 5.55 -13.74 -8.04
C ALA A 144 5.53 -13.92 -9.57
N GLU A 145 4.36 -14.16 -10.14
CA GLU A 145 4.18 -14.27 -11.59
C GLU A 145 4.57 -12.96 -12.32
N LYS A 146 4.07 -11.82 -11.85
CA LYS A 146 4.41 -10.52 -12.44
C LYS A 146 5.90 -10.19 -12.31
N ASN A 147 6.51 -10.51 -11.17
CA ASN A 147 7.95 -10.30 -10.98
C ASN A 147 8.79 -11.17 -11.93
N MET A 148 8.34 -12.39 -12.24
CA MET A 148 8.98 -13.23 -13.25
C MET A 148 8.92 -12.59 -14.64
N ILE A 149 7.74 -12.08 -15.04
CA ILE A 149 7.55 -11.39 -16.32
C ILE A 149 8.39 -10.12 -16.40
N ILE A 150 8.40 -9.29 -15.35
CA ILE A 150 9.21 -8.08 -15.28
C ILE A 150 10.69 -8.43 -15.45
N SER A 151 11.17 -9.47 -14.77
CA SER A 151 12.57 -9.90 -14.88
C SER A 151 12.93 -10.31 -16.31
N GLN A 152 12.05 -11.05 -16.99
CA GLN A 152 12.24 -11.45 -18.38
C GLN A 152 12.27 -10.23 -19.33
N LEU A 153 11.34 -9.29 -19.16
CA LEU A 153 11.30 -8.08 -19.98
C LEU A 153 12.52 -7.18 -19.74
N VAL A 154 13.03 -7.10 -18.51
CA VAL A 154 14.25 -6.34 -18.20
C VAL A 154 15.46 -6.95 -18.89
N GLU A 155 15.57 -8.28 -18.89
CA GLU A 155 16.66 -8.98 -19.60
C GLU A 155 16.58 -8.75 -21.12
N GLU A 156 15.39 -8.86 -21.70
CA GLU A 156 15.18 -8.60 -23.14
C GLU A 156 15.50 -7.14 -23.49
N ASN A 157 15.05 -6.18 -22.69
CA ASN A 157 15.38 -4.77 -22.90
C ASN A 157 16.89 -4.51 -22.78
N MET A 158 17.58 -5.19 -21.87
CA MET A 158 19.03 -5.09 -21.75
C MET A 158 19.73 -5.64 -22.99
N GLN A 159 19.28 -6.76 -23.53
CA GLN A 159 19.84 -7.34 -24.77
C GLN A 159 19.62 -6.42 -25.96
N LEU A 160 18.41 -5.89 -26.13
CA LEU A 160 18.10 -4.94 -27.19
C LEU A 160 18.93 -3.65 -27.07
N HIS A 161 19.13 -3.17 -25.84
CA HIS A 161 20.00 -2.02 -25.61
C HIS A 161 21.45 -2.29 -26.04
N GLN A 162 22.01 -3.45 -25.70
CA GLN A 162 23.36 -3.84 -26.14
C GLN A 162 23.45 -3.94 -27.67
N GLN A 163 22.44 -4.50 -28.33
CA GLN A 163 22.40 -4.57 -29.80
C GLN A 163 22.35 -3.18 -30.43
N ASN A 164 21.54 -2.26 -29.89
CA ASN A 164 21.47 -0.89 -30.38
C ASN A 164 22.81 -0.17 -30.26
N VAL A 165 23.51 -0.32 -29.13
CA VAL A 165 24.86 0.24 -28.95
C VAL A 165 25.83 -0.35 -29.97
N HIS A 166 25.80 -1.67 -30.19
CA HIS A 166 26.66 -2.32 -31.17
C HIS A 166 26.41 -1.81 -32.60
N PHE A 167 25.15 -1.68 -33.02
CA PHE A 167 24.83 -1.12 -34.34
C PHE A 167 25.24 0.36 -34.46
N GLN A 168 25.12 1.12 -33.38
CA GLN A 168 25.57 2.51 -33.35
C GLN A 168 27.09 2.62 -33.54
N GLU A 169 27.87 1.74 -32.90
CA GLU A 169 29.33 1.66 -33.08
C GLU A 169 29.69 1.30 -34.53
N GLN A 170 29.02 0.30 -35.12
CA GLN A 170 29.23 -0.06 -36.52
C GLN A 170 28.92 1.10 -37.47
N ASN A 171 27.81 1.81 -37.24
CA ASN A 171 27.45 2.99 -38.02
C ASN A 171 28.48 4.13 -37.87
N MET A 172 29.04 4.32 -36.67
CA MET A 172 30.09 5.30 -36.44
C MET A 172 31.38 4.92 -37.20
N HIS A 173 31.77 3.65 -37.19
CA HIS A 173 32.94 3.17 -37.94
C HIS A 173 32.76 3.39 -39.45
N LEU A 174 31.61 2.99 -40.00
CA LEU A 174 31.29 3.22 -41.41
C LEU A 174 31.24 4.72 -41.76
N ALA A 175 30.75 5.56 -40.87
CA ALA A 175 30.75 7.01 -41.08
C ALA A 175 32.18 7.59 -41.12
N GLN A 176 33.09 7.12 -40.26
CA GLN A 176 34.50 7.50 -40.28
C GLN A 176 35.19 7.07 -41.57
N GLU A 177 34.99 5.81 -42.01
CA GLU A 177 35.52 5.29 -43.27
C GLU A 177 35.02 6.10 -44.48
N ASN A 178 33.71 6.37 -44.53
CA ASN A 178 33.13 7.24 -45.56
C ASN A 178 33.71 8.67 -45.53
N SER A 179 34.06 9.19 -44.34
CA SER A 179 34.71 10.50 -44.22
C SER A 179 36.14 10.47 -44.79
N MET A 180 36.92 9.43 -44.50
CA MET A 180 38.29 9.26 -45.02
C MET A 180 38.29 9.16 -46.55
N LEU A 181 37.42 8.33 -47.11
CA LEU A 181 37.30 8.17 -48.57
C LEU A 181 36.91 9.48 -49.28
N ARG A 182 36.04 10.29 -48.67
CA ARG A 182 35.69 11.62 -49.20
C ARG A 182 36.88 12.57 -49.22
N GLU A 183 37.71 12.55 -48.18
CA GLU A 183 38.91 13.39 -48.10
C GLU A 183 39.98 12.94 -49.11
N GLU A 184 40.16 11.64 -49.29
CA GLU A 184 41.07 11.06 -50.29
C GLU A 184 40.65 11.44 -51.73
N LEU A 185 39.35 11.40 -52.04
CA LEU A 185 38.81 11.83 -53.33
C LEU A 185 39.10 13.32 -53.59
N LEU A 186 38.92 14.19 -52.59
CA LEU A 186 39.22 15.62 -52.72
C LEU A 186 40.72 15.88 -52.95
N GLN A 187 41.59 15.11 -52.30
CA GLN A 187 43.04 15.19 -52.53
C GLN A 187 43.38 14.76 -53.96
N HIS A 188 42.77 13.68 -54.47
CA HIS A 188 43.00 13.20 -55.82
C HIS A 188 42.50 14.18 -56.90
N GLU A 189 41.33 14.80 -56.71
CA GLU A 189 40.85 15.87 -57.62
C GLU A 189 41.82 17.06 -57.65
N SER A 190 42.32 17.50 -56.49
CA SER A 190 43.30 18.59 -56.41
C SER A 190 44.66 18.27 -57.05
N PHE A 191 45.00 16.99 -57.18
CA PHE A 191 46.26 16.53 -57.80
C PHE A 191 46.21 16.57 -59.33
N PHE A 192 45.02 16.46 -59.94
CA PHE A 192 44.84 16.48 -61.39
C PHE A 192 44.64 17.88 -61.98
N ASP A 193 44.41 18.91 -61.17
CA ASP A 193 44.21 20.32 -61.58
C ASP A 193 45.52 21.15 -61.67
N LEU A 194 46.65 20.52 -62.04
CA LEU A 194 47.85 21.29 -62.43
C LEU A 194 47.66 21.81 -63.86
N PRO A 195 47.69 23.13 -64.10
CA PRO A 195 47.56 23.65 -65.45
C PRO A 195 48.76 23.20 -66.29
N ASP A 196 48.48 22.65 -67.47
CA ASP A 196 49.46 22.42 -68.55
C ASP A 196 50.02 23.78 -69.02
N GLU A 197 50.88 24.39 -68.22
CA GLU A 197 51.77 25.48 -68.61
C GLU A 197 52.93 24.89 -69.43
N ASN A 198 52.63 24.27 -70.58
CA ASN A 198 53.53 24.09 -71.73
C ASN A 198 52.83 23.38 -72.90
N TYR A 199 51.93 24.08 -73.58
CA TYR A 199 51.63 23.79 -74.98
C TYR A 199 51.69 25.07 -75.81
N SER A 200 52.90 25.62 -75.93
CA SER A 200 53.25 26.62 -76.94
C SER A 200 54.58 26.26 -77.59
N GLY A 201 54.53 25.94 -78.89
CA GLY A 201 55.67 25.62 -79.76
C GLY A 201 55.83 24.12 -79.94
N ILE A 202 55.70 23.54 -81.13
CA ILE A 202 56.17 23.95 -82.47
C ILE A 202 55.20 23.42 -83.54
#